data_AF-A0A8J6K4Y0-F1
#
_entry.id   AF-A0A8J6K4Y0-F1
#
_cell.length_a   1.000
_cell.length_b   1.000
_cell.length_c   1.000
_cell.angle_alpha   90.00
_cell.angle_beta   90.00
_cell.angle_gamma   90.00
#
_symmetry.space_group_name_H-M   'P 1'
#
loop_
_entity.id
_entity.type
_entity.pdbx_description
1 polymer ?
#
loop_
_entity_poly.entity_id
_entity_poly.type
_entity_poly.pdbx_seq_one_letter_code
_entity_poly.pdbx_strand_id
1 'polypeptide(L)'
;MAILKTCQCITELKRELHGAATTLASDLLKYHADHIVLKALKIAGAEGNLEAVAEYTCKLSEQKEQLVETCRLLRHVSGTEPLEIACIHAEDTFQVTGPQIMSAAETLALHPTSKIAKENLDVFCEAWESQLSDMSILLREINDVFEGRRGDKRAYLSLPRPGKHSGNLKTLKPVKLDGEEQAKISKLGLELRLLTSDVDSEAEKWDDQDNELVRHGQTMSSMAYTMYLFTRGEGLLKTTQDLFHQAEVSLVPPPRLGLIHICAVSTCVRNAALYTPMQINGDSALHIPQRMVARVNEPHGCHI
;
A
#
# COMPACT_ATOMS: atom_id res chain seq x y z
N MET A 1 16.50 20.28 16.35
CA MET A 1 15.18 20.84 16.71
C MET A 1 14.33 21.23 15.51
N ALA A 2 14.79 22.07 14.58
CA ALA A 2 13.98 22.50 13.43
C ALA A 2 13.53 21.34 12.51
N ILE A 3 14.45 20.44 12.13
CA ILE A 3 14.16 19.29 11.26
C ILE A 3 13.07 18.39 11.85
N LEU A 4 13.15 18.06 13.15
CA LEU A 4 12.16 17.24 13.83
C LEU A 4 10.77 17.89 13.83
N LYS A 5 10.71 19.21 14.07
CA LYS A 5 9.45 19.96 13.99
C LYS A 5 8.88 19.92 12.58
N THR A 6 9.71 20.11 11.55
CA THR A 6 9.27 20.01 10.14
C THR A 6 8.74 18.62 9.81
N CYS A 7 9.43 17.54 10.24
CA CYS A 7 8.95 16.18 10.04
C CYS A 7 7.59 15.92 10.71
N GLN A 8 7.41 16.42 11.94
CA GLN A 8 6.14 16.33 12.65
C GLN A 8 5.03 17.09 11.91
N CYS A 9 5.28 18.32 11.48
CA CYS A 9 4.33 19.13 10.73
C CYS A 9 3.94 18.47 9.40
N ILE A 10 4.88 17.86 8.67
CA ILE A 10 4.58 17.15 7.42
C ILE A 10 3.70 15.92 7.66
N THR A 11 3.95 15.19 8.76
CA THR A 11 3.14 14.01 9.12
C THR A 11 1.72 14.41 9.48
N GLU A 12 1.57 15.51 10.23
CA GLU A 12 0.28 16.09 10.58
C GLU A 12 -0.47 16.57 9.34
N LEU A 13 0.19 17.32 8.45
CA LEU A 13 -0.38 17.74 7.18
C LEU A 13 -0.85 16.55 6.34
N LYS A 14 -0.06 15.48 6.26
CA LYS A 14 -0.44 14.26 5.53
C LYS A 14 -1.72 13.66 6.11
N ARG A 15 -1.86 13.63 7.44
CA ARG A 15 -3.05 13.11 8.12
C ARG A 15 -4.28 13.98 7.87
N GLU A 16 -4.15 15.29 8.01
CA GLU A 16 -5.26 16.20 7.74
C GLU A 16 -5.70 16.16 6.27
N LEU A 17 -4.74 16.12 5.33
CA LEU A 17 -5.04 16.00 3.90
C LEU A 17 -5.75 14.69 3.57
N HIS A 18 -5.25 13.57 4.11
CA HIS A 18 -5.89 12.27 3.92
C HIS A 18 -7.31 12.27 4.50
N GLY A 19 -7.49 12.72 5.75
CA GLY A 19 -8.80 12.77 6.40
C GLY A 19 -9.81 13.65 5.65
N ALA A 20 -9.40 14.83 5.17
CA ALA A 20 -10.24 15.70 4.37
C ALA A 20 -10.63 15.04 3.04
N ALA A 21 -9.67 14.45 2.33
CA ALA A 21 -9.90 13.77 1.06
C ALA A 21 -10.85 12.58 1.18
N THR A 22 -10.66 11.72 2.19
CA THR A 22 -11.49 10.52 2.36
C THR A 22 -12.89 10.86 2.89
N THR A 23 -13.03 11.90 3.70
CA THR A 23 -14.34 12.42 4.12
C THR A 23 -15.12 12.96 2.94
N LEU A 24 -14.51 13.83 2.13
CA LEU A 24 -15.13 14.37 0.91
C LEU A 24 -15.59 13.26 -0.03
N ALA A 25 -14.72 12.28 -0.29
CA ALA A 25 -15.03 11.14 -1.14
C ALA A 25 -16.18 10.29 -0.58
N SER A 26 -16.17 10.01 0.72
CA SER A 26 -17.24 9.27 1.40
C SER A 26 -18.59 9.98 1.26
N ASP A 27 -18.62 11.28 1.51
CA ASP A 27 -19.86 12.05 1.49
C ASP A 27 -20.42 12.18 0.08
N LEU A 28 -19.56 12.37 -0.93
CA LEU A 28 -19.96 12.35 -2.34
C LEU A 28 -20.55 10.99 -2.74
N LEU A 29 -19.90 9.88 -2.37
CA LEU A 29 -20.38 8.54 -2.69
C LEU A 29 -21.74 8.24 -2.01
N LYS A 30 -21.92 8.66 -0.76
CA LYS A 30 -23.20 8.57 -0.05
C LYS A 30 -24.29 9.39 -0.72
N TYR A 31 -23.95 10.61 -1.16
CA TYR A 31 -24.88 11.49 -1.86
C TYR A 31 -25.41 10.87 -3.17
N HIS A 32 -24.63 10.03 -3.84
CA HIS A 32 -25.01 9.35 -5.08
C HIS A 32 -25.48 7.89 -4.91
N ALA A 33 -25.62 7.39 -3.67
CA ALA A 33 -25.88 5.98 -3.37
C ALA A 33 -27.30 5.51 -3.77
N ASP A 34 -28.25 6.43 -3.94
CA ASP A 34 -29.63 6.10 -4.31
C ASP A 34 -29.89 6.15 -5.82
N HIS A 35 -28.88 6.54 -6.60
CA HIS A 35 -28.87 6.54 -8.07
C HIS A 35 -30.06 7.33 -8.68
N ILE A 36 -30.47 8.44 -8.04
CA ILE A 36 -31.61 9.25 -8.49
C ILE A 36 -31.50 9.64 -9.97
N VAL A 37 -30.33 10.13 -10.42
CA VAL A 37 -30.13 10.61 -11.79
C VAL A 37 -30.31 9.49 -12.81
N LEU A 38 -29.75 8.30 -12.56
CA LEU A 38 -29.89 7.14 -13.45
C LEU A 38 -31.34 6.66 -13.54
N LYS A 39 -32.04 6.59 -12.40
CA LYS A 39 -33.47 6.23 -12.36
C LYS A 39 -34.31 7.23 -13.15
N ALA A 40 -34.03 8.52 -13.01
CA ALA A 40 -34.72 9.57 -13.74
C ALA A 40 -34.47 9.51 -15.25
N LEU A 41 -33.21 9.27 -15.68
CA LEU A 41 -32.88 9.04 -17.09
C LEU A 41 -33.64 7.87 -17.70
N LYS A 42 -33.73 6.75 -16.98
CA LYS A 42 -34.48 5.56 -17.43
C LYS A 42 -35.97 5.86 -17.60
N ILE A 43 -36.57 6.61 -16.69
CA ILE A 43 -37.99 7.00 -16.76
C ILE A 43 -38.21 7.97 -17.93
N ALA A 44 -37.46 9.07 -17.98
CA ALA A 44 -37.58 10.09 -19.03
C ALA A 44 -37.33 9.50 -20.44
N GLY A 45 -36.33 8.62 -20.57
CA GLY A 45 -36.07 7.88 -21.81
C GLY A 45 -37.24 7.00 -22.23
N ALA A 46 -37.81 6.22 -21.31
CA ALA A 46 -38.96 5.35 -21.61
C ALA A 46 -40.24 6.13 -21.96
N GLU A 47 -40.37 7.35 -21.48
CA GLU A 47 -41.48 8.27 -21.82
C GLU A 47 -41.25 9.01 -23.15
N GLY A 48 -40.06 8.92 -23.75
CA GLY A 48 -39.71 9.67 -24.94
C GLY A 48 -39.51 11.18 -24.70
N ASN A 49 -39.29 11.58 -23.44
CA ASN A 49 -39.20 12.98 -23.05
C ASN A 49 -37.77 13.51 -23.24
N LEU A 50 -37.46 13.97 -24.46
CA LEU A 50 -36.14 14.49 -24.83
C LEU A 50 -35.68 15.69 -23.98
N GLU A 51 -36.59 16.55 -23.55
CA GLU A 51 -36.26 17.72 -22.72
C GLU A 51 -35.81 17.28 -21.32
N ALA A 52 -36.55 16.36 -20.69
CA ALA A 52 -36.15 15.79 -19.40
C ALA A 52 -34.85 14.99 -19.51
N VAL A 53 -34.64 14.22 -20.59
CA VAL A 53 -33.36 13.52 -20.84
C VAL A 53 -32.21 14.53 -20.95
N ALA A 54 -32.37 15.65 -21.65
CA ALA A 54 -31.33 16.68 -21.74
C ALA A 54 -30.98 17.28 -20.36
N GLU A 55 -31.98 17.51 -19.51
CA GLU A 55 -31.73 18.01 -18.14
C GLU A 55 -30.96 16.98 -17.29
N TYR A 56 -31.38 15.71 -17.30
CA TYR A 56 -30.75 14.69 -16.48
C TYR A 56 -29.39 14.23 -17.03
N THR A 57 -29.12 14.35 -18.34
CA THR A 57 -27.78 14.12 -18.90
C THR A 57 -26.80 15.21 -18.48
N CYS A 58 -27.23 16.47 -18.38
CA CYS A 58 -26.43 17.54 -17.78
C CYS A 58 -26.07 17.21 -16.33
N LYS A 59 -27.06 16.80 -15.51
CA LYS A 59 -26.83 16.38 -14.11
C LYS A 59 -25.88 15.19 -14.00
N LEU A 60 -26.00 14.20 -14.89
CA LEU A 60 -25.08 13.06 -14.92
C LEU A 60 -23.67 13.50 -15.31
N SER A 61 -23.53 14.46 -16.22
CA SER A 61 -22.24 15.03 -16.60
C SER A 61 -21.57 15.74 -15.42
N GLU A 62 -22.31 16.52 -14.65
CA GLU A 62 -21.80 17.15 -13.42
C GLU A 62 -21.35 16.10 -12.39
N GLN A 63 -22.19 15.09 -12.15
CA GLN A 63 -21.84 13.96 -11.28
C GLN A 63 -20.57 13.24 -11.76
N LYS A 64 -20.42 13.02 -13.07
CA LYS A 64 -19.22 12.42 -13.67
C LYS A 64 -17.97 13.23 -13.33
N GLU A 65 -17.99 14.55 -13.54
CA GLU A 65 -16.83 15.40 -13.26
C GLU A 65 -16.46 15.39 -11.77
N GLN A 66 -17.45 15.40 -10.87
CA GLN A 66 -17.22 15.31 -9.43
C GLN A 66 -16.55 13.97 -9.03
N LEU A 67 -17.02 12.86 -9.61
CA LEU A 67 -16.45 11.53 -9.34
C LEU A 67 -15.04 11.38 -9.90
N VAL A 68 -14.80 11.87 -11.12
CA VAL A 68 -13.47 11.92 -11.76
C VAL A 68 -12.48 12.69 -10.89
N GLU A 69 -12.87 13.88 -10.43
CA GLU A 69 -11.98 14.69 -9.59
C GLU A 69 -11.72 14.02 -8.23
N THR A 70 -12.73 13.33 -7.69
CA THR A 70 -12.57 12.54 -6.46
C THR A 70 -11.60 11.37 -6.66
N CYS A 71 -11.64 10.67 -7.80
CA CYS A 71 -10.65 9.63 -8.14
C CYS A 71 -9.23 10.21 -8.19
N ARG A 72 -9.03 11.38 -8.79
CA ARG A 72 -7.72 12.07 -8.82
C ARG A 72 -7.24 12.45 -7.43
N LEU A 73 -8.14 12.97 -6.60
CA LEU A 73 -7.84 13.29 -5.21
C LEU A 73 -7.40 12.04 -4.43
N LEU A 74 -8.17 10.95 -4.55
CA LEU A 74 -7.88 9.68 -3.89
C LEU A 74 -6.54 9.09 -4.34
N ARG A 75 -6.20 9.20 -5.63
CA ARG A 75 -4.88 8.81 -6.16
C ARG A 75 -3.76 9.46 -5.36
N HIS A 76 -3.84 10.77 -5.09
CA HIS A 76 -2.81 11.52 -4.37
C HIS A 76 -2.65 11.14 -2.90
N VAL A 77 -3.66 10.54 -2.27
CA VAL A 77 -3.64 10.16 -0.84
C VAL A 77 -3.58 8.65 -0.60
N SER A 78 -3.67 7.83 -1.66
CA SER A 78 -3.76 6.37 -1.60
C SER A 78 -2.53 5.65 -1.02
N GLY A 79 -1.36 6.29 -1.07
CA GLY A 79 -0.14 5.85 -0.36
C GLY A 79 0.59 4.63 -0.93
N THR A 80 0.04 3.94 -1.95
CA THR A 80 0.69 2.81 -2.61
C THR A 80 0.38 2.77 -4.11
N GLU A 81 1.36 2.40 -4.91
CA GLU A 81 1.25 2.33 -6.38
C GLU A 81 0.07 1.47 -6.88
N PRO A 82 -0.25 0.28 -6.30
CA PRO A 82 -1.44 -0.47 -6.73
C PRO A 82 -2.76 0.29 -6.52
N LEU A 83 -2.89 1.05 -5.42
CA LEU A 83 -4.09 1.84 -5.17
C LEU A 83 -4.12 3.10 -6.04
N GLU A 84 -2.96 3.68 -6.38
CA GLU A 84 -2.86 4.76 -7.36
C GLU A 84 -3.39 4.31 -8.73
N ILE A 85 -2.95 3.13 -9.19
CA ILE A 85 -3.41 2.51 -10.44
C ILE A 85 -4.92 2.24 -10.40
N ALA A 86 -5.43 1.71 -9.27
CA ALA A 86 -6.87 1.49 -9.11
C ALA A 86 -7.69 2.80 -9.18
N CYS A 87 -7.18 3.90 -8.64
CA CYS A 87 -7.81 5.22 -8.77
C CYS A 87 -7.83 5.72 -10.22
N ILE A 88 -6.75 5.50 -10.98
CA ILE A 88 -6.68 5.84 -12.41
C ILE A 88 -7.71 5.03 -13.20
N HIS A 89 -7.80 3.72 -12.95
CA HIS A 89 -8.82 2.89 -13.61
C HIS A 89 -10.23 3.34 -13.29
N ALA A 90 -10.52 3.68 -12.03
CA ALA A 90 -11.83 4.21 -11.65
C ALA A 90 -12.15 5.53 -12.38
N GLU A 91 -11.18 6.43 -12.49
CA GLU A 91 -11.30 7.68 -13.26
C GLU A 91 -11.66 7.39 -14.72
N ASP A 92 -10.89 6.53 -15.39
CA ASP A 92 -11.10 6.18 -16.80
C ASP A 92 -12.47 5.54 -17.04
N THR A 93 -12.91 4.67 -16.13
CA THR A 93 -14.23 4.03 -16.23
C THR A 93 -15.36 5.07 -16.19
N PHE A 94 -15.31 6.07 -15.31
CA PHE A 94 -16.31 7.14 -15.29
C PHE A 94 -16.27 8.01 -16.54
N GLN A 95 -15.06 8.33 -17.04
CA GLN A 95 -14.89 9.09 -18.28
C GLN A 95 -15.51 8.40 -19.49
N VAL A 96 -15.41 7.07 -19.55
CA VAL A 96 -15.96 6.27 -20.66
C VAL A 96 -17.45 6.01 -20.47
N THR A 97 -17.87 5.58 -19.28
CA THR A 97 -19.25 5.08 -19.04
C THR A 97 -20.28 6.22 -19.03
N GLY A 98 -19.93 7.38 -18.48
CA GLY A 98 -20.85 8.52 -18.38
C GLY A 98 -21.44 8.92 -19.75
N PRO A 99 -20.61 9.21 -20.77
CA PRO A 99 -21.09 9.50 -22.11
C PRO A 99 -21.92 8.38 -22.75
N GLN A 100 -21.59 7.10 -22.49
CA GLN A 100 -22.37 5.97 -23.02
C GLN A 100 -23.80 5.97 -22.46
N ILE A 101 -23.97 6.27 -21.17
CA ILE A 101 -25.30 6.39 -20.54
C ILE A 101 -26.09 7.54 -21.18
N MET A 102 -25.46 8.70 -21.37
CA MET A 102 -26.11 9.86 -21.97
C MET A 102 -26.63 9.53 -23.37
N SER A 103 -25.78 8.96 -24.24
CA SER A 103 -26.17 8.55 -25.59
C SER A 103 -27.22 7.43 -25.60
N ALA A 104 -27.14 6.47 -24.68
CA ALA A 104 -28.14 5.42 -24.56
C ALA A 104 -29.51 5.95 -24.12
N ALA A 105 -29.54 6.93 -23.20
CA ALA A 105 -30.76 7.57 -22.75
C ALA A 105 -31.42 8.40 -23.87
N GLU A 106 -30.63 9.16 -24.62
CA GLU A 106 -31.10 9.87 -25.82
C GLU A 106 -31.66 8.91 -26.87
N THR A 107 -30.96 7.80 -27.12
CA THR A 107 -31.42 6.76 -28.07
C THR A 107 -32.75 6.14 -27.62
N LEU A 108 -32.91 5.86 -26.33
CA LEU A 108 -34.17 5.37 -25.78
C LEU A 108 -35.29 6.41 -25.92
N ALA A 109 -35.01 7.68 -25.66
CA ALA A 109 -35.99 8.75 -25.81
C ALA A 109 -36.48 8.92 -27.27
N LEU A 110 -35.61 8.70 -28.25
CA LEU A 110 -35.97 8.69 -29.67
C LEU A 110 -36.77 7.44 -30.07
N HIS A 111 -36.59 6.33 -29.34
CA HIS A 111 -37.21 5.03 -29.63
C HIS A 111 -37.81 4.38 -28.37
N PRO A 112 -38.83 4.99 -27.73
CA PRO A 112 -39.27 4.63 -26.38
C PRO A 112 -39.90 3.24 -26.28
N THR A 113 -40.38 2.67 -27.39
CA THR A 113 -40.93 1.30 -27.46
C THR A 113 -39.86 0.23 -27.71
N SER A 114 -38.62 0.62 -28.00
CA SER A 114 -37.54 -0.30 -28.31
C SER A 114 -37.02 -1.00 -27.06
N LYS A 115 -37.30 -2.31 -26.97
CA LYS A 115 -36.76 -3.16 -25.90
C LYS A 115 -35.22 -3.15 -25.88
N ILE A 116 -34.59 -3.16 -27.06
CA ILE A 116 -33.13 -3.15 -27.19
C ILE A 116 -32.54 -1.84 -26.66
N ALA A 117 -33.15 -0.69 -26.97
CA ALA A 117 -32.68 0.60 -26.46
C ALA A 117 -32.78 0.67 -24.93
N LYS A 118 -33.85 0.09 -24.37
CA LYS A 118 -34.05 0.01 -22.92
C LYS A 118 -33.01 -0.87 -22.24
N GLU A 119 -32.80 -2.09 -22.76
CA GLU A 119 -31.78 -3.01 -22.24
C GLU A 119 -30.36 -2.42 -22.37
N ASN A 120 -30.07 -1.70 -23.45
CA ASN A 120 -28.78 -1.03 -23.65
C ASN A 120 -28.52 0.03 -22.58
N LEU A 121 -29.52 0.88 -22.27
CA LEU A 121 -29.40 1.86 -21.19
C LEU A 121 -29.24 1.18 -19.82
N ASP A 122 -29.98 0.11 -19.57
CA ASP A 122 -29.93 -0.64 -18.30
C ASP A 122 -28.51 -1.17 -18.02
N VAL A 123 -27.85 -1.77 -19.02
CA VAL A 123 -26.48 -2.30 -18.87
C VAL A 123 -25.48 -1.19 -18.50
N PHE A 124 -25.55 -0.02 -19.13
CA PHE A 124 -24.63 1.08 -18.81
C PHE A 124 -24.92 1.68 -17.42
N CYS A 125 -26.19 1.77 -17.03
CA CYS A 125 -26.56 2.19 -15.67
C CYS A 125 -26.02 1.22 -14.62
N GLU A 126 -26.19 -0.09 -14.81
CA GLU A 126 -25.66 -1.12 -13.90
C GLU A 126 -24.12 -1.06 -13.79
N ALA A 127 -23.42 -0.81 -14.90
CA ALA A 127 -21.97 -0.61 -14.90
C ALA A 127 -21.55 0.59 -14.06
N TRP A 128 -22.29 1.70 -14.12
CA TRP A 128 -22.03 2.89 -13.30
C TRP A 128 -22.31 2.65 -11.82
N GLU A 129 -23.41 1.99 -11.49
CA GLU A 129 -23.74 1.61 -10.10
C GLU A 129 -22.66 0.69 -9.51
N SER A 130 -22.19 -0.30 -10.29
CA SER A 130 -21.07 -1.16 -9.90
C SER A 130 -19.80 -0.34 -9.67
N GLN A 131 -19.47 0.60 -10.55
CA GLN A 131 -18.28 1.44 -10.41
C GLN A 131 -18.33 2.32 -9.15
N LEU A 132 -19.51 2.85 -8.76
CA LEU A 132 -19.68 3.57 -7.50
C LEU A 132 -19.45 2.66 -6.27
N SER A 133 -19.92 1.42 -6.34
CA SER A 133 -19.68 0.41 -5.30
C SER A 133 -18.19 0.08 -5.18
N ASP A 134 -17.52 -0.16 -6.31
CA ASP A 134 -16.08 -0.44 -6.37
C ASP A 134 -15.25 0.74 -5.86
N MET A 135 -15.66 1.97 -6.16
CA MET A 135 -15.02 3.17 -5.62
C MET A 135 -15.17 3.28 -4.09
N SER A 136 -16.30 2.83 -3.54
CA SER A 136 -16.50 2.76 -2.07
C SER A 136 -15.59 1.72 -1.42
N ILE A 137 -15.36 0.58 -2.09
CA ILE A 137 -14.41 -0.45 -1.65
C ILE A 137 -12.98 0.11 -1.71
N LEU A 138 -12.61 0.76 -2.81
CA LEU A 138 -11.32 1.41 -3.00
C LEU A 138 -11.03 2.45 -1.91
N LEU A 139 -12.01 3.30 -1.59
CA LEU A 139 -11.90 4.29 -0.51
C LEU A 139 -11.62 3.63 0.85
N ARG A 140 -12.29 2.50 1.15
CA ARG A 140 -12.03 1.73 2.37
C ARG A 140 -10.61 1.15 2.37
N GLU A 141 -10.14 0.61 1.25
CA GLU A 141 -8.77 0.09 1.14
C GLU A 141 -7.71 1.19 1.33
N ILE A 142 -7.95 2.39 0.81
CA ILE A 142 -7.09 3.56 1.02
C ILE A 142 -7.01 3.90 2.51
N ASN A 143 -8.15 3.97 3.21
CA ASN A 143 -8.17 4.19 4.65
C ASN A 143 -7.43 3.08 5.42
N ASP A 144 -7.68 1.81 5.09
CA ASP A 144 -7.02 0.68 5.74
C ASP A 144 -5.50 0.68 5.54
N VAL A 145 -5.01 1.10 4.37
CA VAL A 145 -3.59 1.28 4.12
C VAL A 145 -3.02 2.45 4.93
N PHE A 146 -3.74 3.57 4.97
CA PHE A 146 -3.31 4.74 5.71
C PHE A 146 -3.22 4.50 7.23
N GLU A 147 -4.16 3.73 7.77
CA GLU A 147 -4.21 3.35 9.20
C GLU A 147 -3.33 2.13 9.53
N GLY A 148 -2.65 1.54 8.53
CA GLY A 148 -1.78 0.38 8.72
C GLY A 148 -2.52 -0.95 8.97
N ARG A 149 -3.84 -0.99 8.76
CA ARG A 149 -4.70 -2.18 8.97
C ARG A 149 -4.55 -3.26 7.89
N ARG A 150 -3.86 -2.98 6.78
CA ARG A 150 -3.66 -3.93 5.67
C ARG A 150 -2.84 -5.19 6.02
N GLY A 151 -2.34 -5.32 7.27
CA GLY A 151 -1.56 -6.45 7.76
C GLY A 151 -2.36 -7.72 8.11
N ASP A 152 -3.65 -7.61 8.46
CA ASP A 152 -4.38 -8.74 9.08
C ASP A 152 -5.04 -9.72 8.10
N LYS A 153 -5.15 -9.39 6.80
CA LYS A 153 -5.88 -10.19 5.81
C LYS A 153 -5.07 -10.67 4.61
N ARG A 154 -3.75 -10.81 4.75
CA ARG A 154 -3.04 -11.75 3.89
C ARG A 154 -3.27 -13.14 4.48
N ALA A 155 -4.42 -13.74 4.16
CA ALA A 155 -4.48 -15.19 4.13
C ALA A 155 -3.30 -15.61 3.25
N TYR A 156 -2.28 -16.18 3.90
CA TYR A 156 -1.10 -16.69 3.23
C TYR A 156 -1.58 -17.82 2.32
N LEU A 157 -1.98 -17.47 1.10
CA LEU A 157 -2.04 -18.40 -0.01
C LEU A 157 -0.59 -18.75 -0.26
N SER A 158 -0.14 -19.75 0.50
CA SER A 158 1.05 -20.49 0.18
C SER A 158 0.94 -20.79 -1.31
N LEU A 159 1.91 -20.30 -2.10
CA LEU A 159 2.08 -20.81 -3.45
C LEU A 159 2.00 -22.35 -3.34
N PRO A 160 1.26 -23.03 -4.23
CA PRO A 160 1.23 -24.49 -4.24
C PRO A 160 2.67 -24.96 -4.20
N ARG A 161 3.04 -25.69 -3.13
CA ARG A 161 4.37 -26.27 -3.00
C ARG A 161 4.65 -26.96 -4.33
N PRO A 162 5.73 -26.60 -5.06
CA PRO A 162 6.08 -27.31 -6.27
C PRO A 162 6.20 -28.79 -5.91
N GLY A 163 5.22 -29.57 -6.38
CA GLY A 163 5.25 -31.01 -6.33
C GLY A 163 6.54 -31.45 -7.01
N LYS A 164 7.13 -32.50 -6.43
CA LYS A 164 8.34 -33.21 -6.89
C LYS A 164 8.46 -33.22 -8.43
N HIS A 165 9.23 -32.30 -8.98
CA HIS A 165 9.87 -32.51 -10.28
C HIS A 165 11.32 -32.83 -10.03
N SER A 166 11.64 -34.11 -10.22
CA SER A 166 12.98 -34.64 -10.40
C SER A 166 13.61 -33.97 -11.63
N GLY A 167 14.22 -32.83 -11.42
CA GLY A 167 15.02 -32.10 -12.38
C GLY A 167 16.21 -31.52 -11.64
N ASN A 168 17.41 -31.89 -12.08
CA ASN A 168 18.70 -31.72 -11.42
C ASN A 168 19.05 -30.22 -11.21
N LEU A 169 18.48 -29.56 -10.20
CA LEU A 169 18.91 -28.24 -9.76
C LEU A 169 19.83 -28.42 -8.56
N LYS A 170 21.13 -28.23 -8.79
CA LYS A 170 22.17 -28.26 -7.76
C LYS A 170 21.74 -27.35 -6.61
N THR A 171 21.55 -27.92 -5.42
CA THR A 171 21.42 -27.15 -4.19
C THR A 171 22.65 -26.25 -4.09
N LEU A 172 22.47 -24.95 -4.34
CA LEU A 172 23.53 -23.97 -4.16
C LEU A 172 23.86 -23.95 -2.68
N LYS A 173 25.06 -24.43 -2.35
CA LYS A 173 25.56 -24.39 -0.98
C LYS A 173 25.90 -22.94 -0.64
N PRO A 174 25.57 -22.47 0.58
CA PRO A 174 26.00 -21.16 1.05
C PRO A 174 27.50 -20.99 0.83
N VAL A 175 27.89 -19.87 0.22
CA VAL A 175 29.30 -19.50 0.09
C VAL A 175 29.83 -19.33 1.52
N LYS A 176 30.87 -20.08 1.88
CA LYS A 176 31.55 -19.89 3.17
C LYS A 176 32.25 -18.53 3.12
N LEU A 177 31.82 -17.62 3.98
CA LEU A 177 32.50 -16.35 4.23
C LEU A 177 33.94 -16.62 4.67
N ASP A 178 34.84 -15.71 4.33
CA ASP A 178 36.22 -15.82 4.80
C ASP A 178 36.29 -15.58 6.33
N GLY A 179 37.42 -15.95 6.94
CA GLY A 179 37.59 -15.84 8.40
C GLY A 179 37.57 -14.38 8.90
N GLU A 180 37.89 -13.41 8.05
CA GLU A 180 37.95 -12.00 8.41
C GLU A 180 36.55 -11.37 8.44
N GLU A 181 35.73 -11.66 7.42
CA GLU A 181 34.32 -11.28 7.34
C GLU A 181 33.51 -11.93 8.47
N GLN A 182 33.77 -13.23 8.74
CA GLN A 182 33.12 -13.94 9.83
C GLN A 182 33.44 -13.33 11.19
N ALA A 183 34.69 -12.88 11.41
CA ALA A 183 35.09 -12.19 12.64
C ALA A 183 34.45 -10.80 12.78
N LYS A 184 34.31 -10.04 11.69
CA LYS A 184 33.61 -8.74 11.67
C LYS A 184 32.13 -8.90 12.02
N ILE A 185 31.46 -9.90 11.45
CA ILE A 185 30.06 -10.22 11.77
C ILE A 185 29.91 -10.62 13.24
N SER A 186 30.82 -11.45 13.76
CA SER A 186 30.80 -11.83 15.17
C SER A 186 31.01 -10.64 16.12
N LYS A 187 31.87 -9.68 15.76
CA LYS A 187 32.08 -8.45 16.52
C LYS A 187 30.83 -7.57 16.54
N LEU A 188 30.27 -7.27 15.37
CA LEU A 188 29.03 -6.48 15.24
C LEU A 188 27.85 -7.16 15.96
N GLY A 189 27.81 -8.48 15.94
CA GLY A 189 26.84 -9.27 16.67
C GLY A 189 26.95 -9.17 18.19
N LEU A 190 28.17 -9.12 18.71
CA LEU A 190 28.41 -8.90 20.13
C LEU A 190 27.97 -7.49 20.55
N GLU A 191 28.29 -6.47 19.74
CA GLU A 191 27.84 -5.10 19.95
C GLU A 191 26.31 -5.00 19.93
N LEU A 192 25.65 -5.65 18.97
CA LEU A 192 24.18 -5.69 18.89
C LEU A 192 23.57 -6.39 20.10
N ARG A 193 24.16 -7.49 20.57
CA ARG A 193 23.68 -8.21 21.76
C ARG A 193 23.79 -7.36 23.02
N LEU A 194 24.86 -6.59 23.18
CA LEU A 194 25.02 -5.64 24.28
C LEU A 194 23.95 -4.55 24.23
N LEU A 195 23.71 -3.97 23.04
CA LEU A 195 22.65 -2.97 22.85
C LEU A 195 21.25 -3.53 23.13
N THR A 196 20.98 -4.78 22.73
CA THR A 196 19.71 -5.45 23.07
C THR A 196 19.57 -5.63 24.59
N SER A 197 20.65 -6.05 25.27
CA SER A 197 20.66 -6.18 26.74
C SER A 197 20.47 -4.83 27.44
N ASP A 198 21.02 -3.74 26.90
CA ASP A 198 20.84 -2.39 27.45
C ASP A 198 19.38 -1.96 27.32
N VAL A 199 18.73 -2.22 26.18
CA VAL A 199 17.29 -1.96 25.96
C VAL A 199 16.43 -2.76 26.94
N ASP A 200 16.74 -4.03 27.14
CA ASP A 200 16.00 -4.89 28.08
C ASP A 200 16.18 -4.40 29.53
N SER A 201 17.41 -4.06 29.93
CA SER A 201 17.69 -3.53 31.28
C SER A 201 17.08 -2.15 31.53
N GLU A 202 16.96 -1.33 30.49
CA GLU A 202 16.30 -0.04 30.57
C GLU A 202 14.80 -0.21 30.68
N ALA A 203 14.21 -1.15 29.93
CA ALA A 203 12.78 -1.46 30.01
C ALA A 203 12.34 -1.94 31.41
N GLU A 204 13.19 -2.68 32.13
CA GLU A 204 12.93 -3.13 33.50
C GLU A 204 12.83 -1.97 34.52
N LYS A 205 13.35 -0.78 34.19
CA LYS A 205 13.28 0.41 35.06
C LYS A 205 11.96 1.17 34.92
N TRP A 206 11.13 0.82 33.92
CA TRP A 206 9.83 1.44 33.71
C TRP A 206 8.77 0.74 34.56
N ASP A 207 8.07 1.51 35.40
CA ASP A 207 7.04 1.01 36.33
C ASP A 207 5.74 0.58 35.61
N ASP A 208 5.55 1.06 34.37
CA ASP A 208 4.41 0.76 33.51
C ASP A 208 4.84 -0.17 32.36
N GLN A 209 4.57 -1.47 32.52
CA GLN A 209 4.89 -2.49 31.52
C GLN A 209 4.00 -2.42 30.26
N ASP A 210 2.88 -1.68 30.32
CA ASP A 210 2.00 -1.42 29.19
C ASP A 210 2.39 -0.16 28.41
N ASN A 211 3.51 0.48 28.77
CA ASN A 211 4.02 1.61 28.02
C ASN A 211 4.35 1.21 26.58
N GLU A 212 3.55 1.74 25.65
CA GLU A 212 3.69 1.43 24.23
C GLU A 212 5.11 1.72 23.73
N LEU A 213 5.77 2.78 24.18
CA LEU A 213 7.12 3.12 23.74
C LEU A 213 8.14 2.05 24.14
N VAL A 214 8.04 1.53 25.37
CA VAL A 214 8.92 0.49 25.90
C VAL A 214 8.71 -0.82 25.15
N ARG A 215 7.45 -1.23 24.97
CA ARG A 215 7.09 -2.41 24.15
C ARG A 215 7.61 -2.32 22.72
N HIS A 216 7.49 -1.15 22.10
CA HIS A 216 7.99 -0.94 20.74
C HIS A 216 9.52 -1.00 20.69
N GLY A 217 10.21 -0.39 21.66
CA GLY A 217 11.67 -0.48 21.78
C GLY A 217 12.16 -1.93 21.90
N GLN A 218 11.53 -2.73 22.76
CA GLN A 218 11.83 -4.16 22.91
C GLN A 218 11.52 -4.96 21.64
N THR A 219 10.38 -4.68 20.99
CA THR A 219 10.00 -5.33 19.72
C THR A 219 11.00 -5.03 18.61
N MET A 220 11.42 -3.77 18.47
CA MET A 220 12.40 -3.34 17.47
C MET A 220 13.80 -3.94 17.74
N SER A 221 14.22 -3.98 19.00
CA SER A 221 15.47 -4.63 19.43
C SER A 221 15.47 -6.12 19.11
N SER A 222 14.38 -6.82 19.42
CA SER A 222 14.19 -8.24 19.13
C SER A 222 14.21 -8.54 17.62
N MET A 223 13.57 -7.70 16.80
CA MET A 223 13.59 -7.83 15.35
C MET A 223 15.00 -7.65 14.77
N ALA A 224 15.74 -6.63 15.22
CA ALA A 224 17.11 -6.38 14.79
C ALA A 224 18.04 -7.57 15.15
N TYR A 225 17.90 -8.13 16.35
CA TYR A 225 18.68 -9.30 16.76
C TYR A 225 18.32 -10.56 15.94
N THR A 226 17.05 -10.74 15.62
CA THR A 226 16.59 -11.85 14.77
C THR A 226 17.16 -11.76 13.35
N MET A 227 17.22 -10.55 12.78
CA MET A 227 17.85 -10.30 11.48
C MET A 227 19.35 -10.57 11.51
N TYR A 228 20.03 -10.27 12.62
CA TYR A 228 21.44 -10.63 12.82
C TYR A 228 21.66 -12.15 12.89
N LEU A 229 20.84 -12.89 13.65
CA LEU A 229 20.96 -14.36 13.74
C LEU A 229 20.85 -15.00 12.35
N PHE A 230 19.98 -14.48 11.49
CA PHE A 230 19.85 -14.93 10.10
C PHE A 230 21.17 -14.82 9.32
N THR A 231 21.94 -13.74 9.52
CA THR A 231 23.26 -13.57 8.86
C THR A 231 24.29 -14.62 9.26
N ARG A 232 24.07 -15.33 10.38
CA ARG A 232 24.90 -16.45 10.84
C ARG A 232 24.34 -17.82 10.46
N GLY A 233 23.18 -17.87 9.78
CA GLY A 233 22.43 -19.10 9.55
C GLY A 233 21.79 -19.67 10.83
N GLU A 234 21.67 -18.86 11.87
CA GLU A 234 21.08 -19.20 13.17
C GLU A 234 19.69 -18.52 13.32
N GLY A 235 18.92 -18.90 14.33
CA GLY A 235 17.63 -18.24 14.63
C GLY A 235 16.43 -18.76 13.83
N LEU A 236 15.31 -18.02 13.92
CA LEU A 236 13.99 -18.43 13.44
C LEU A 236 13.78 -18.18 11.94
N LEU A 237 14.44 -17.18 11.37
CA LEU A 237 14.37 -16.88 9.94
C LEU A 237 15.12 -17.93 9.14
N LYS A 238 14.47 -18.50 8.12
CA LYS A 238 15.04 -19.58 7.30
C LYS A 238 15.23 -19.17 5.84
N THR A 239 14.50 -18.15 5.39
CA THR A 239 14.55 -17.67 4.00
C THR A 239 14.85 -16.18 3.93
N THR A 240 15.38 -15.74 2.78
CA THR A 240 15.57 -14.31 2.50
C THR A 240 14.23 -13.55 2.44
N GLN A 241 13.14 -14.23 2.09
CA GLN A 241 11.80 -13.65 2.13
C GLN A 241 11.35 -13.33 3.56
N ASP A 242 11.64 -14.20 4.53
CA ASP A 242 11.35 -13.94 5.95
C ASP A 242 12.14 -12.72 6.45
N LEU A 243 13.39 -12.59 6.02
CA LEU A 243 14.24 -11.44 6.36
C LEU A 243 13.66 -10.12 5.82
N PHE A 244 13.21 -10.09 4.56
CA PHE A 244 12.62 -8.88 3.97
C PHE A 244 11.31 -8.50 4.66
N HIS A 245 10.48 -9.48 4.99
CA HIS A 245 9.24 -9.22 5.72
C HIS A 245 9.53 -8.65 7.12
N GLN A 246 10.51 -9.21 7.83
CA GLN A 246 10.89 -8.70 9.14
C GLN A 246 11.50 -7.28 9.08
N ALA A 247 12.23 -6.97 8.01
CA ALA A 247 12.75 -5.62 7.77
C ALA A 247 11.63 -4.60 7.47
N GLU A 248 10.60 -4.99 6.71
CA GLU A 248 9.43 -4.13 6.45
C GLU A 248 8.68 -3.77 7.72
N VAL A 249 8.47 -4.74 8.62
CA VAL A 249 7.81 -4.50 9.91
C VAL A 249 8.65 -3.62 10.83
N SER A 250 9.99 -3.74 10.78
CA SER A 250 10.92 -2.92 11.57
C SER A 250 11.02 -1.45 11.08
N LEU A 251 10.69 -1.18 9.80
CA LEU A 251 10.78 0.13 9.16
C LEU A 251 9.53 1.02 9.33
N VAL A 252 8.59 0.62 10.20
CA VAL A 252 7.44 1.43 10.62
C VAL A 252 7.69 1.97 12.04
N PRO A 253 8.53 3.02 12.23
CA PRO A 253 8.82 3.54 13.56
C PRO A 253 7.75 4.56 14.03
N PRO A 254 7.44 4.63 15.33
CA PRO A 254 6.72 5.77 15.90
C PRO A 254 7.62 7.03 15.91
N PRO A 255 7.04 8.23 15.84
CA PRO A 255 7.75 9.51 15.60
C PRO A 255 8.73 9.95 16.71
N ARG A 256 8.99 9.14 17.75
CA ARG A 256 9.77 9.53 18.94
C ARG A 256 11.05 8.74 19.19
N LEU A 257 11.36 7.70 18.42
CA LEU A 257 12.64 6.98 18.51
C LEU A 257 13.55 7.43 17.35
N GLY A 258 14.48 8.34 17.66
CA GLY A 258 15.29 9.09 16.69
C GLY A 258 16.30 8.28 15.85
N LEU A 259 16.91 9.00 14.90
CA LEU A 259 17.82 8.59 13.82
C LEU A 259 18.91 7.54 14.13
N ILE A 260 19.25 7.31 15.40
CA ILE A 260 20.29 6.35 15.81
C ILE A 260 19.88 4.92 15.46
N HIS A 261 18.58 4.59 15.57
CA HIS A 261 18.07 3.24 15.29
C HIS A 261 17.84 2.98 13.79
N ILE A 262 17.44 4.00 13.02
CA ILE A 262 17.37 3.94 11.55
C ILE A 262 18.77 3.68 10.99
N CYS A 263 19.82 4.25 11.59
CA CYS A 263 21.19 4.02 11.16
C CYS A 263 21.66 2.59 11.45
N ALA A 264 21.31 2.02 12.62
CA ALA A 264 21.62 0.64 12.97
C ALA A 264 20.88 -0.39 12.10
N VAL A 265 19.58 -0.18 11.85
CA VAL A 265 18.76 -1.02 10.96
C VAL A 265 19.20 -0.86 9.51
N SER A 266 19.51 0.37 9.05
CA SER A 266 20.06 0.62 7.71
C SER A 266 21.43 -0.03 7.54
N THR A 267 22.28 -0.05 8.58
CA THR A 267 23.57 -0.76 8.57
C THR A 267 23.39 -2.28 8.55
N CYS A 268 22.44 -2.82 9.32
CA CYS A 268 22.11 -4.25 9.30
C CYS A 268 21.50 -4.70 7.98
N VAL A 269 20.59 -3.91 7.40
CA VAL A 269 19.97 -4.17 6.08
C VAL A 269 20.98 -4.00 4.96
N ARG A 270 21.86 -3.00 5.02
CA ARG A 270 22.95 -2.78 4.06
C ARG A 270 23.96 -3.94 4.09
N ASN A 271 24.31 -4.42 5.29
CA ASN A 271 25.13 -5.62 5.43
C ASN A 271 24.38 -6.87 4.91
N ALA A 272 23.10 -7.06 5.26
CA ALA A 272 22.33 -8.20 4.76
C ALA A 272 22.11 -8.18 3.22
N ALA A 273 22.00 -7.00 2.61
CA ALA A 273 21.91 -6.81 1.16
C ALA A 273 23.24 -7.05 0.45
N LEU A 274 24.37 -6.76 1.09
CA LEU A 274 25.70 -7.08 0.55
C LEU A 274 26.06 -8.56 0.67
N TYR A 275 25.47 -9.29 1.62
CA TYR A 275 25.82 -10.68 1.94
C TYR A 275 24.70 -11.71 1.70
N THR A 276 23.60 -11.32 1.03
CA THR A 276 22.70 -12.30 0.42
C THR A 276 23.38 -12.89 -0.82
N PRO A 277 23.52 -14.22 -0.95
CA PRO A 277 24.17 -14.81 -2.12
C PRO A 277 23.26 -14.64 -3.35
N MET A 278 23.46 -13.55 -4.10
CA MET A 278 23.06 -13.50 -5.50
C MET A 278 23.96 -14.47 -6.28
N GLN A 279 23.46 -15.68 -6.53
CA GLN A 279 23.68 -16.31 -7.83
C GLN A 279 22.40 -16.15 -8.64
N ILE A 280 22.32 -15.04 -9.39
CA ILE A 280 21.46 -14.96 -10.56
C ILE A 280 22.30 -15.40 -11.74
N ASN A 281 22.01 -16.56 -12.30
CA ASN A 281 22.30 -16.84 -13.69
C ASN A 281 21.05 -17.52 -14.28
N GLY A 282 20.44 -16.84 -15.26
CA GLY A 282 19.37 -17.37 -16.11
C GLY A 282 17.95 -16.93 -15.72
N ASP A 283 17.49 -15.85 -16.35
CA ASP A 283 16.11 -15.61 -16.78
C ASP A 283 14.97 -15.47 -15.74
N SER A 284 15.24 -14.96 -14.54
CA SER A 284 14.16 -14.43 -13.68
C SER A 284 14.66 -13.21 -12.91
N ALA A 285 14.47 -12.03 -13.49
CA ALA A 285 14.79 -10.76 -12.84
C ALA A 285 13.78 -10.50 -11.69
N LEU A 286 14.16 -10.84 -10.45
CA LEU A 286 13.50 -10.24 -9.29
C LEU A 286 13.93 -8.77 -9.22
N HIS A 287 12.98 -7.88 -9.48
CA HIS A 287 13.16 -6.44 -9.41
C HIS A 287 13.43 -6.05 -7.95
N ILE A 288 14.69 -5.84 -7.58
CA ILE A 288 15.04 -5.11 -6.35
C ILE A 288 14.37 -3.73 -6.49
N PRO A 289 13.48 -3.31 -5.58
CA PRO A 289 12.89 -1.98 -5.67
C PRO A 289 14.02 -0.94 -5.61
N GLN A 290 14.22 -0.20 -6.69
CA GLN A 290 15.30 0.80 -6.80
C GLN A 290 15.24 1.85 -5.66
N ARG A 291 14.09 2.04 -5.01
CA ARG A 291 13.91 2.84 -3.79
C ARG A 291 14.76 2.40 -2.59
N MET A 292 15.03 1.11 -2.43
CA MET A 292 15.85 0.60 -1.32
C MET A 292 17.34 0.88 -1.55
N VAL A 293 17.80 0.73 -2.80
CA VAL A 293 19.20 1.00 -3.19
C VAL A 293 19.49 2.52 -3.16
N ALA A 294 18.52 3.35 -3.53
CA ALA A 294 18.67 4.81 -3.53
C ALA A 294 18.81 5.42 -2.13
N ARG A 295 18.09 4.91 -1.10
CA ARG A 295 18.24 5.39 0.28
C ARG A 295 19.53 4.92 0.96
N VAL A 296 20.17 3.90 0.42
CA VAL A 296 21.43 3.35 0.92
C VAL A 296 22.63 4.15 0.40
N ASN A 297 22.57 4.72 -0.80
CA ASN A 297 23.74 5.38 -1.41
C ASN A 297 23.92 6.87 -1.12
N GLU A 298 23.11 7.50 -0.25
CA GLU A 298 23.40 8.87 0.17
C GLU A 298 24.60 8.90 1.15
N PRO A 299 25.65 9.71 0.88
CA PRO A 299 26.78 9.83 1.77
C PRO A 299 26.35 10.67 2.98
N HIS A 300 25.91 10.02 4.04
CA HIS A 300 25.80 10.68 5.34
C HIS A 300 27.21 10.79 5.91
N GLY A 301 27.85 11.94 5.69
CA GLY A 301 29.09 12.30 6.34
C GLY A 301 28.92 12.24 7.85
N CYS A 302 29.47 11.19 8.47
CA CYS A 302 29.73 11.15 9.90
C CYS A 302 30.90 12.10 10.20
N HIS A 303 30.60 13.28 10.74
CA HIS A 303 31.55 13.96 11.63
C HIS A 303 30.95 13.96 13.04
N ILE A 304 31.78 13.46 13.95
CA ILE A 304 31.56 13.22 15.38
C ILE A 304 31.25 14.53 16.10
#